data_AF-A0A3D9KRH0-F1
#
_entry.id   AF-A0A3D9KRH0-F1
#
_cell.length_a   1.000
_cell.length_b   1.000
_cell.length_c   1.000
_cell.angle_alpha   90.00
_cell.angle_beta   90.00
_cell.angle_gamma   90.00
#
_symmetry.space_group_name_H-M   'P 1'
#
loop_
_entity.id
_entity.type
_entity.pdbx_description
1 polymer ?
#
loop_
_entity_poly.entity_id
_entity_poly.type
_entity_poly.pdbx_seq_one_letter_code
_entity_poly.pdbx_strand_id
1 'polypeptide(L)' 'MSGMVNYDDTISSSVTSNELGIVLCKYCSSMIGTLPTNGFKKLYGVCDSEECQGENRKGNGYER' A
#
# COMPACT_ATOMS: atom_id res chain seq x y z
N MET A 1 6.11 49.25 -1.17
CA MET A 1 7.21 48.34 -1.54
C MET A 1 7.19 47.20 -0.52
N SER A 2 6.70 46.05 -0.98
CA SER A 2 6.84 44.68 -0.45
C SER A 2 6.74 44.44 1.07
N GLY A 3 5.57 43.98 1.52
CA GLY A 3 5.43 43.22 2.76
C GLY A 3 5.99 41.81 2.56
N MET A 4 6.99 41.43 3.36
CA MET A 4 7.62 40.10 3.32
C MET A 4 6.81 39.13 4.18
N VAL A 5 6.17 38.14 3.56
CA VAL A 5 5.62 36.98 4.25
C VAL A 5 6.79 36.04 4.60
N ASN A 6 7.09 35.88 5.89
CA ASN A 6 8.00 34.82 6.35
C ASN A 6 7.19 33.53 6.45
N TYR A 7 7.37 32.64 5.49
CA TYR A 7 6.94 31.25 5.57
C TYR A 7 8.04 30.52 6.35
N ASP A 8 7.79 30.18 7.62
CA ASP A 8 8.70 29.32 8.38
C ASP A 8 8.60 27.90 7.80
N ASP A 9 9.41 27.66 6.77
CA ASP A 9 9.61 26.38 6.15
C ASP A 9 10.65 25.61 6.99
N THR A 10 10.26 25.19 8.20
CA THR A 10 10.98 24.11 8.89
C THR A 10 10.63 22.77 8.23
N ILE A 11 10.91 22.64 6.93
CA ILE A 11 10.96 21.34 6.27
C ILE A 11 12.28 20.69 6.71
N SER A 12 12.18 19.94 7.81
CA SER A 12 13.15 18.91 8.16
C SER A 12 13.34 18.02 6.93
N SER A 13 14.44 18.25 6.23
CA SER A 13 14.81 17.61 4.96
C SER A 13 15.28 16.19 5.24
N SER A 14 14.36 15.37 5.74
CA SER A 14 14.41 13.92 5.66
C SER A 14 13.10 13.46 5.03
N VAL A 15 12.79 14.01 3.85
CA VAL A 15 11.97 13.31 2.87
C VAL A 15 12.79 12.09 2.47
N THR A 16 12.79 11.07 3.34
CA THR A 16 13.10 9.72 2.91
C THR A 16 12.13 9.49 1.77
N SER A 17 12.66 9.32 0.57
CA SER A 17 11.90 8.81 -0.55
C SER A 17 11.29 7.52 -0.04
N ASN A 18 10.05 7.58 0.47
CA ASN A 18 9.40 6.43 1.07
C ASN A 18 9.09 5.54 -0.11
N GLU A 19 10.04 4.66 -0.42
CA GLU A 19 9.88 3.66 -1.45
C GLU A 19 8.85 2.66 -0.88
N LEU A 20 7.58 2.94 -1.22
CA LEU A 20 6.44 2.17 -0.78
C LEU A 20 6.32 0.92 -1.65
N GLY A 21 6.18 -0.22 -0.99
CA GLY A 21 5.71 -1.44 -1.60
C GLY A 21 4.19 -1.44 -1.70
N ILE A 22 3.67 -2.21 -2.65
CA ILE A 22 2.24 -2.46 -2.79
C ILE A 22 1.92 -3.87 -2.27
N VAL A 23 0.80 -3.99 -1.57
CA VAL A 23 0.23 -5.28 -1.15
C VAL A 23 -0.96 -5.56 -2.04
N LEU A 24 -0.89 -6.64 -2.82
CA LEU A 24 -1.97 -7.11 -3.68
C LEU A 24 -2.60 -8.37 -3.10
N CYS A 25 -3.90 -8.57 -3.30
CA CYS A 25 -4.53 -9.84 -2.99
C CYS A 25 -4.02 -10.91 -3.96
N LYS A 26 -3.67 -12.09 -3.43
CA LYS A 26 -3.20 -13.22 -4.23
C LYS A 26 -4.26 -13.75 -5.21
N TYR A 27 -5.54 -13.56 -4.89
CA TYR A 27 -6.64 -14.20 -5.62
C TYR A 27 -7.35 -13.24 -6.58
N CYS A 28 -7.79 -12.07 -6.10
CA CYS A 28 -8.45 -11.08 -6.97
C CYS A 28 -7.51 -10.00 -7.52
N SER A 29 -6.22 -10.00 -7.15
CA SER A 29 -5.25 -8.96 -7.52
C SER A 29 -5.61 -7.53 -7.10
N SER A 30 -6.64 -7.35 -6.26
CA SER A 30 -7.00 -6.04 -5.71
C SER A 30 -5.89 -5.51 -4.81
N MET A 31 -5.65 -4.20 -4.84
CA MET A 31 -4.72 -3.54 -3.93
C MET A 31 -5.32 -3.54 -2.52
N ILE A 32 -4.61 -4.16 -1.58
CA ILE A 32 -4.94 -4.19 -0.15
C ILE A 32 -4.38 -2.93 0.54
N GLY A 33 -3.20 -2.48 0.13
CA GLY A 33 -2.59 -1.26 0.67
C GLY A 33 -1.14 -1.07 0.25
N THR A 34 -0.47 -0.12 0.90
CA THR A 34 0.95 0.16 0.71
C THR A 34 1.72 -0.03 2.02
N LEU A 35 2.99 -0.43 1.93
CA LEU A 35 3.86 -0.64 3.09
C LEU A 35 5.22 0.04 2.87
N PRO A 36 5.84 0.64 3.89
CA PRO A 36 7.19 1.18 3.79
C PRO A 36 8.18 0.00 3.71
N THR A 37 8.72 -0.28 2.52
CA THR A 37 9.53 -1.49 2.29
C THR A 37 11.01 -1.22 1.99
N ASN A 38 11.51 0.01 2.22
CA ASN A 38 12.86 0.45 1.86
C ASN A 38 13.21 0.02 0.41
N GLY A 39 12.28 0.27 -0.50
CA GLY A 39 12.32 -0.15 -1.91
C GLY A 39 10.91 -0.44 -2.43
N PHE A 40 10.68 -0.31 -3.74
CA PHE A 40 9.43 -0.77 -4.34
C PHE A 40 9.38 -2.31 -4.30
N LYS A 41 8.51 -2.87 -3.46
CA LYS A 41 8.26 -4.31 -3.38
C LYS A 41 6.80 -4.64 -3.69
N LYS A 42 6.58 -5.71 -4.45
CA LYS A 42 5.25 -6.31 -4.60
C LYS A 42 5.10 -7.42 -3.56
N LEU A 43 4.16 -7.22 -2.64
CA LEU A 43 3.79 -8.17 -1.61
C LEU A 43 2.42 -8.75 -1.93
N TYR A 44 2.18 -10.00 -1.52
CA TYR A 44 0.89 -10.66 -1.72
C TYR A 44 0.26 -11.01 -0.37
N GLY A 45 -1.00 -10.62 -0.20
CA GLY A 45 -1.84 -10.95 0.96
C GLY A 45 -3.16 -11.58 0.54
N VAL A 46 -4.07 -11.75 1.50
CA VAL A 46 -5.44 -12.18 1.26
C VAL A 46 -6.35 -11.07 1.75
N CYS A 47 -7.22 -10.56 0.89
CA CYS A 47 -8.20 -9.55 1.28
C CYS A 47 -9.47 -10.20 1.82
N ASP A 48 -10.22 -9.45 2.63
CA ASP A 48 -11.48 -9.90 3.23
C ASP A 48 -12.72 -9.43 2.44
N SER A 49 -12.54 -9.10 1.15
CA SER A 49 -13.64 -8.72 0.27
C SER A 49 -14.52 -9.93 -0.01
N GLU A 50 -15.82 -9.81 0.20
CA GLU A 50 -16.82 -10.86 -0.06
C GLU A 50 -16.75 -11.34 -1.52
N GLU A 51 -16.50 -10.44 -2.46
CA GLU A 51 -16.33 -10.75 -3.89
C GLU A 51 -15.08 -11.62 -4.14
N CYS A 52 -14.03 -11.42 -3.35
CA CYS A 52 -12.81 -12.23 -3.41
C CYS A 52 -12.94 -13.55 -2.64
N GLN A 53 -13.83 -13.65 -1.64
CA GLN A 53 -14.00 -14.89 -0.87
C GLN A 53 -14.42 -16.07 -1.75
N GLY A 54 -15.16 -15.83 -2.84
CA GLY A 54 -15.48 -16.85 -3.84
C GLY A 54 -14.22 -17.42 -4.53
N GLU A 55 -13.26 -16.57 -4.88
CA GLU A 55 -11.99 -16.97 -5.49
C GLU A 55 -11.01 -17.57 -4.46
N ASN A 56 -11.02 -17.08 -3.21
CA ASN A 56 -10.28 -17.66 -2.09
C ASN A 56 -10.65 -19.14 -1.87
N ARG A 57 -11.94 -19.49 -2.02
CA ARG A 57 -12.46 -20.85 -1.85
C ARG A 57 -12.12 -21.77 -3.02
N LYS A 58 -12.02 -21.25 -4.24
CA LYS A 58 -11.56 -22.02 -5.41
C LYS A 58 -10.06 -22.33 -5.34
N GLY A 59 -9.26 -21.42 -4.79
CA GLY A 59 -7.83 -21.62 -4.56
C GLY A 59 -7.49 -22.45 -3.32
N ASN A 60 -8.37 -22.47 -2.31
CA ASN A 60 -8.28 -23.33 -1.12
C ASN A 60 -9.30 -24.48 -1.22
N GLY A 61 -9.06 -25.42 -2.14
CA GLY A 61 -9.68 -26.73 -2.06
C GLY A 61 -9.21 -27.46 -0.80
N TYR A 62 -9.83 -27.16 0.35
CA TYR A 62 -9.99 -28.14 1.41
C TYR A 62 -11.48 -28.50 1.43
N GLU A 63 -11.77 -29.62 0.80
CA GLU A 63 -13.02 -30.36 0.94
C GLU A 63 -13.25 -30.66 2.42
N ARG A 64 -14.47 -30.43 2.90
CA ARG A 64 -15.06 -31.18 4.00
C ARG A 64 -16.45 -31.62 3.59
#